data_AF-A0A952BR93-F1
#
_entry.id   AF-A0A952BR93-F1
#
_cell.length_a   1.000
_cell.length_b   1.000
_cell.length_c   1.000
_cell.angle_alpha   90.00
_cell.angle_beta   90.00
_cell.angle_gamma   90.00
#
_symmetry.space_group_name_H-M   'P 1'
#
loop_
_entity.id
_entity.type
_entity.pdbx_description
1 polymer ?
#
loop_
_entity_poly.entity_id
_entity_poly.type
_entity_poly.pdbx_seq_one_letter_code
_entity_poly.pdbx_strand_id
1 'polypeptide(L)'
;MIAAMMTAANLGARVTGWGFVVFTLGSICWSLVGLQSGQTNLVATNIFLTCVNLVGIWRWLGRQRGYEDGAKAAAQSSRHPGTPTLFSATGLAGMAVSDISGESLGRSVEAMIECRSGRLSYIVVATGGIAGVDEELRSVPIADIECHADGLMIFETKAAYECRPTLARGEWPARVEAASSAKRYKSLNGPEGGKDRAHASAEG
;
A
#
# COMPACT_ATOMS: atom_id res chain seq x y z
N MET A 1 10.78 22.15 -8.24
CA MET A 1 10.76 20.69 -8.47
C MET A 1 10.18 19.90 -7.29
N ILE A 2 10.54 20.21 -6.04
CA ILE A 2 10.07 19.47 -4.85
C ILE A 2 8.54 19.35 -4.77
N ALA A 3 7.79 20.45 -4.93
CA ALA A 3 6.32 20.44 -4.90
C ALA A 3 5.69 19.52 -5.96
N ALA A 4 6.27 19.51 -7.16
CA ALA A 4 5.83 18.65 -8.25
C ALA A 4 6.04 17.18 -7.90
N MET A 5 7.21 16.83 -7.33
CA MET A 5 7.49 15.47 -6.88
C MET A 5 6.55 15.03 -5.75
N MET A 6 6.33 15.89 -4.75
CA MET A 6 5.40 15.61 -3.64
C MET A 6 3.98 15.33 -4.12
N THR A 7 3.54 16.06 -5.15
CA THR A 7 2.20 15.92 -5.71
C THR A 7 2.10 14.69 -6.62
N ALA A 8 3.12 14.45 -7.47
CA ALA A 8 3.14 13.37 -8.44
C ALA A 8 3.38 11.99 -7.82
N ALA A 9 4.15 11.90 -6.74
CA ALA A 9 4.54 10.63 -6.14
C ALA A 9 3.42 9.93 -5.33
N ASN A 10 2.25 10.57 -5.15
CA ASN A 10 1.09 10.03 -4.44
C ASN A 10 1.43 9.39 -3.07
N LEU A 11 2.32 10.03 -2.30
CA LEU A 11 2.83 9.54 -1.00
C LEU A 11 1.82 9.72 0.16
N GLY A 12 0.52 9.68 -0.16
CA GLY A 12 -0.57 9.93 0.76
C GLY A 12 -1.00 11.40 0.84
N ALA A 13 -2.18 11.62 1.43
CA ALA A 13 -2.88 12.89 1.34
C ALA A 13 -2.13 14.08 1.94
N ARG A 14 -1.39 13.84 3.02
CA ARG A 14 -0.61 14.89 3.69
C ARG A 14 0.50 15.43 2.77
N VAL A 15 1.28 14.55 2.15
CA VAL A 15 2.42 14.95 1.30
C VAL A 15 1.92 15.65 0.04
N THR A 16 0.92 15.06 -0.63
CA THR A 16 0.32 15.66 -1.84
C THR A 16 -0.31 17.01 -1.53
N GLY A 17 -1.03 17.14 -0.42
CA GLY A 17 -1.62 18.40 0.01
C GLY A 17 -0.59 19.50 0.27
N TRP A 18 0.54 19.17 0.91
CA TRP A 18 1.66 20.12 1.08
C TRP A 18 2.31 20.52 -0.25
N GLY A 19 2.34 19.62 -1.25
CA GLY A 19 2.73 19.97 -2.61
C GLY A 19 1.89 21.11 -3.19
N PHE A 20 0.56 21.05 -3.02
CA PHE A 20 -0.35 22.14 -3.42
C PHE A 20 -0.13 23.44 -2.64
N VAL A 21 0.22 23.37 -1.34
CA VAL A 21 0.57 24.56 -0.56
C VAL A 21 1.79 25.27 -1.16
N VAL A 22 2.85 24.51 -1.45
CA VAL A 22 4.07 25.08 -2.06
C VAL A 22 3.77 25.66 -3.44
N PHE A 23 2.95 25.00 -4.26
CA PHE A 23 2.53 25.56 -5.54
C PHE A 23 1.72 26.85 -5.41
N THR A 24 0.85 26.94 -4.40
CA THR A 24 0.07 28.15 -4.11
C THR A 24 0.97 29.32 -3.75
N LEU A 25 1.99 29.09 -2.91
CA LEU A 25 2.98 30.13 -2.59
C LEU A 25 3.72 30.59 -3.83
N GLY A 26 4.15 29.64 -4.68
CA GLY A 26 4.81 29.94 -5.95
C GLY A 26 3.94 30.77 -6.89
N SER A 27 2.66 30.40 -7.06
CA SER A 27 1.74 31.11 -7.96
C SER A 27 1.39 32.51 -7.44
N ILE A 28 1.30 32.71 -6.12
CA ILE A 28 1.12 34.05 -5.53
C ILE A 28 2.35 34.92 -5.83
N CYS A 29 3.57 34.42 -5.60
CA CYS A 29 4.79 35.16 -5.91
C CYS A 29 4.88 35.57 -7.39
N TRP A 30 4.59 34.64 -8.31
CA TRP A 30 4.58 34.93 -9.74
C TRP A 30 3.47 35.88 -10.17
N SER A 31 2.31 35.85 -9.51
CA SER A 31 1.24 36.81 -9.75
C SER A 31 1.67 38.23 -9.36
N LEU A 32 2.34 38.39 -8.21
CA LEU A 32 2.86 39.69 -7.75
C LEU A 32 3.90 40.26 -8.73
N VAL A 33 4.82 39.42 -9.20
CA VAL A 33 5.81 39.83 -10.23
C VAL A 33 5.11 40.22 -11.53
N GLY A 34 4.10 39.47 -11.96
CA GLY A 34 3.31 39.79 -13.15
C GLY A 34 2.59 41.13 -13.04
N LEU A 35 2.05 41.45 -11.86
CA LEU A 35 1.43 42.74 -11.58
C LEU A 35 2.45 43.89 -11.64
N GLN A 36 3.62 43.71 -11.03
CA GLN A 36 4.71 44.72 -11.07
C GLN A 36 5.26 44.92 -12.48
N SER A 37 5.26 43.87 -13.30
CA SER A 37 5.79 43.87 -14.67
C SER A 37 4.75 44.22 -15.73
N GLY A 38 3.49 44.48 -15.36
CA GLY A 38 2.39 44.74 -16.30
C GLY A 38 2.03 43.56 -17.21
N GLN A 39 2.41 42.34 -16.87
CA GLN A 39 2.20 41.15 -17.71
C GLN A 39 0.88 40.46 -17.37
N THR A 40 -0.20 40.86 -18.04
CA THR A 40 -1.56 40.31 -17.78
C THR A 40 -1.63 38.79 -17.95
N ASN A 41 -0.96 38.22 -18.95
CA ASN A 41 -0.95 36.76 -19.19
C ASN A 41 -0.32 35.98 -18.03
N LEU A 42 0.76 36.52 -17.45
CA LEU A 42 1.45 35.91 -16.32
C LEU A 42 0.56 35.93 -15.08
N VAL A 43 -0.13 37.06 -14.83
CA VAL A 43 -1.08 37.21 -13.72
C VAL A 43 -2.26 36.27 -13.88
N ALA A 44 -2.91 36.27 -15.05
CA ALA A 44 -4.11 35.46 -15.30
C ALA A 44 -3.83 33.95 -15.11
N THR A 45 -2.72 33.45 -15.67
CA THR A 45 -2.33 32.04 -15.55
C THR A 45 -2.06 31.66 -14.09
N ASN A 46 -1.35 32.52 -13.34
CA ASN A 46 -1.02 32.21 -11.95
C ASN A 46 -2.20 32.39 -10.99
N ILE A 47 -3.14 33.29 -11.26
CA ILE A 47 -4.41 33.36 -10.51
C ILE A 47 -5.19 32.07 -10.70
N PHE A 48 -5.32 31.58 -11.94
CA PHE A 48 -5.98 30.32 -12.21
C PHE A 48 -5.28 29.15 -11.48
N LEU A 49 -3.95 29.06 -11.54
CA LEU A 49 -3.17 28.08 -10.80
C LEU A 49 -3.44 28.17 -9.29
N THR A 50 -3.51 29.38 -8.74
CA THR A 50 -3.79 29.60 -7.32
C THR A 50 -5.16 29.02 -6.96
N CYS A 51 -6.21 29.30 -7.74
CA CYS A 51 -7.54 28.75 -7.51
C CYS A 51 -7.55 27.20 -7.54
N VAL A 52 -6.93 26.59 -8.56
CA VAL A 52 -6.84 25.13 -8.66
C VAL A 52 -6.07 24.54 -7.49
N ASN A 53 -4.98 25.17 -7.06
CA ASN A 53 -4.18 24.71 -5.94
C ASN A 53 -4.94 24.82 -4.61
N LEU A 54 -5.75 25.86 -4.40
CA LEU A 54 -6.62 25.99 -3.22
C LEU A 54 -7.65 24.86 -3.14
N VAL A 55 -8.26 24.48 -4.28
CA VAL A 55 -9.13 23.30 -4.35
C VAL A 55 -8.34 22.03 -4.01
N GLY A 56 -7.11 21.91 -4.51
CA GLY A 56 -6.19 20.82 -4.18
C GLY A 56 -5.90 20.71 -2.67
N ILE A 57 -5.59 21.84 -2.02
CA ILE A 57 -5.36 21.91 -0.56
C ILE A 57 -6.60 21.45 0.19
N TRP A 58 -7.78 22.00 -0.12
CA TRP A 58 -9.02 21.63 0.54
C TRP A 58 -9.34 20.14 0.39
N ARG A 59 -9.18 19.60 -0.83
CA ARG A 59 -9.43 18.18 -1.12
C ARG A 59 -8.49 17.26 -0.34
N TRP A 60 -7.20 17.54 -0.34
CA TRP A 60 -6.18 16.63 0.21
C TRP A 60 -5.94 16.84 1.71
N LEU A 61 -5.71 18.07 2.16
CA LEU A 61 -5.43 18.38 3.57
C LEU A 61 -6.70 18.41 4.44
N GLY A 62 -7.86 18.69 3.85
CA GLY A 62 -9.14 18.64 4.54
C GLY A 62 -9.75 17.25 4.49
N ARG A 63 -10.36 16.89 3.35
CA ARG A 63 -11.21 15.69 3.24
C ARG A 63 -10.40 14.40 3.26
N GLN A 64 -9.43 14.24 2.35
CA GLN A 64 -8.72 12.96 2.19
C GLN A 64 -7.86 12.62 3.42
N ARG A 65 -7.19 13.63 4.00
CA ARG A 65 -6.44 13.46 5.24
C ARG A 65 -7.30 12.90 6.37
N GLY A 66 -8.53 13.38 6.53
CA GLY A 66 -9.44 12.88 7.57
C GLY A 66 -9.72 11.38 7.46
N TYR A 67 -9.92 10.87 6.24
CA TYR A 67 -10.13 9.44 6.00
C TYR A 67 -8.88 8.60 6.29
N GLU A 68 -7.71 9.05 5.83
CA GLU A 68 -6.44 8.37 6.11
C GLU A 68 -6.11 8.36 7.61
N ASP A 69 -6.34 9.48 8.30
CA ASP A 69 -6.11 9.59 9.75
C ASP A 69 -7.05 8.66 10.53
N GLY A 70 -8.32 8.54 10.12
CA GLY A 70 -9.27 7.59 10.71
C GLY A 70 -8.85 6.12 10.51
N ALA A 71 -8.41 5.75 9.31
CA ALA A 71 -7.92 4.41 9.02
C ALA A 71 -6.65 4.07 9.83
N LYS A 72 -5.72 5.03 9.96
CA LYS A 72 -4.51 4.87 10.80
C LYS A 72 -4.86 4.74 12.27
N ALA A 73 -5.79 5.54 12.78
CA ALA A 73 -6.25 5.43 14.16
C ALA A 73 -6.86 4.05 14.44
N ALA A 74 -7.72 3.55 13.55
CA ALA A 74 -8.29 2.20 13.67
C ALA A 74 -7.21 1.10 13.64
N ALA A 75 -6.25 1.18 12.71
CA ALA A 75 -5.13 0.25 12.65
C ALA A 75 -4.30 0.28 13.94
N GLN A 76 -4.02 1.46 14.49
CA GLN A 76 -3.25 1.62 15.71
C GLN A 76 -4.00 1.07 16.94
N SER A 77 -5.30 1.37 17.05
CA SER A 77 -6.16 0.82 18.11
C SER A 77 -6.28 -0.70 18.03
N SER A 78 -6.23 -1.30 16.84
CA SER A 78 -6.32 -2.75 16.67
C SER A 78 -5.09 -3.54 17.12
N ARG A 79 -3.97 -2.87 17.43
CA ARG A 79 -2.74 -3.50 17.93
C ARG A 79 -2.84 -3.94 19.40
N HIS A 80 -4.01 -3.79 20.02
CA HIS A 80 -4.23 -4.20 21.41
C HIS A 80 -4.54 -5.70 21.51
N PRO A 81 -4.10 -6.37 22.61
CA PRO A 81 -4.46 -7.76 22.84
C PRO A 81 -5.98 -7.97 22.85
N GLY A 82 -6.45 -9.01 22.16
CA GLY A 82 -7.88 -9.36 22.12
C GLY A 82 -8.68 -8.77 20.95
N THR A 83 -8.06 -7.95 20.09
CA THR A 83 -8.65 -7.52 18.81
C THR A 83 -7.83 -8.01 17.62
N PRO A 84 -8.46 -8.36 16.48
CA PRO A 84 -7.71 -8.64 15.26
C PRO A 84 -6.88 -7.43 14.85
N THR A 85 -5.60 -7.62 14.54
CA THR A 85 -4.75 -6.54 14.02
C THR A 85 -5.20 -6.18 12.61
N LEU A 86 -5.40 -4.88 12.38
CA LEU A 86 -5.91 -4.31 11.13
C LEU A 86 -4.84 -3.45 10.45
N PHE A 87 -4.92 -3.39 9.12
CA PHE A 87 -4.27 -2.38 8.30
C PHE A 87 -5.27 -1.86 7.26
N SER A 88 -5.03 -0.65 6.74
CA SER A 88 -5.89 -0.04 5.73
C SER A 88 -5.72 -0.75 4.38
N ALA A 89 -6.82 -1.03 3.68
CA ALA A 89 -6.78 -1.53 2.31
C ALA A 89 -5.98 -0.60 1.37
N THR A 90 -6.12 0.72 1.54
CA THR A 90 -5.32 1.71 0.78
C THR A 90 -3.84 1.67 1.15
N GLY A 91 -3.52 1.19 2.35
CA GLY A 91 -2.14 1.00 2.80
C GLY A 91 -1.50 -0.29 2.26
N LEU A 92 -2.27 -1.18 1.63
CA LEU A 92 -1.75 -2.43 1.08
C LEU A 92 -0.68 -2.14 0.01
N ALA A 93 -1.03 -1.34 -0.99
CA ALA A 93 -0.11 -1.01 -2.07
C ALA A 93 1.18 -0.38 -1.53
N GLY A 94 2.31 -1.02 -1.82
CA GLY A 94 3.64 -0.62 -1.36
C GLY A 94 4.11 -1.26 -0.07
N MET A 95 3.31 -2.08 0.63
CA MET A 95 3.80 -2.83 1.80
C MET A 95 4.94 -3.75 1.41
N ALA A 96 5.97 -3.79 2.26
CA ALA A 96 7.08 -4.72 2.12
C ALA A 96 6.57 -6.15 2.24
N VAL A 97 7.08 -7.01 1.36
CA VAL A 97 6.78 -8.44 1.33
C VAL A 97 8.05 -9.21 1.63
N SER A 98 8.00 -10.10 2.61
CA SER A 98 9.11 -10.98 2.97
C SER A 98 8.73 -12.45 2.87
N ASP A 99 9.74 -13.30 2.84
CA ASP A 99 9.61 -14.74 2.96
C ASP A 99 9.55 -15.18 4.44
N ILE A 100 9.45 -16.48 4.71
CA ILE A 100 9.42 -17.04 6.08
C ILE A 100 10.71 -16.80 6.88
N SER A 101 11.83 -16.52 6.22
CA SER A 101 13.14 -16.24 6.82
C SER A 101 13.34 -14.74 7.06
N GLY A 102 12.40 -13.90 6.63
CA GLY A 102 12.50 -12.45 6.67
C GLY A 102 13.27 -11.85 5.49
N GLU A 103 13.58 -12.63 4.45
CA GLU A 103 14.23 -12.09 3.25
C GLU A 103 13.23 -11.28 2.41
N SER A 104 13.65 -10.12 1.91
CA SER A 104 12.79 -9.25 1.10
C SER A 104 12.49 -9.87 -0.26
N LEU A 105 11.20 -9.97 -0.58
CA LEU A 105 10.66 -10.42 -1.87
C LEU A 105 10.22 -9.25 -2.76
N GLY A 106 10.04 -8.06 -2.18
CA GLY A 106 9.62 -6.87 -2.89
C GLY A 106 8.47 -6.15 -2.19
N ARG A 107 7.50 -5.69 -2.98
CA ARG A 107 6.37 -4.88 -2.51
C ARG A 107 5.04 -5.37 -3.06
N SER A 108 3.99 -5.31 -2.28
CA SER A 108 2.65 -5.57 -2.80
C SER A 108 2.18 -4.41 -3.69
N VAL A 109 1.43 -4.74 -4.73
CA VAL A 109 0.91 -3.79 -5.72
C VAL A 109 -0.59 -3.59 -5.54
N GLU A 110 -1.32 -4.70 -5.47
CA GLU A 110 -2.78 -4.70 -5.34
C GLU A 110 -3.27 -6.05 -4.78
N ALA A 111 -4.48 -6.10 -4.25
CA ALA A 111 -5.17 -7.34 -3.94
C ALA A 111 -6.52 -7.47 -4.64
N MET A 112 -6.83 -8.71 -5.00
CA MET A 112 -8.13 -9.07 -5.57
C MET A 112 -9.08 -9.50 -4.47
N ILE A 113 -10.29 -8.94 -4.45
CA ILE A 113 -11.35 -9.26 -3.50
C ILE A 113 -12.48 -9.98 -4.24
N GLU A 114 -12.91 -11.12 -3.73
CA GLU A 114 -14.06 -11.84 -4.29
C GLU A 114 -15.36 -11.10 -3.97
N CYS A 115 -16.11 -10.69 -5.00
CA CYS A 115 -17.28 -9.82 -4.84
C CYS A 115 -18.40 -10.40 -3.96
N ARG A 116 -18.61 -11.72 -3.99
CA ARG A 116 -19.70 -12.37 -3.25
C ARG A 116 -19.39 -12.51 -1.76
N SER A 117 -18.15 -12.87 -1.42
CA SER A 117 -17.76 -13.16 -0.04
C SER A 117 -17.10 -11.97 0.65
N GLY A 118 -16.62 -10.98 -0.10
CA GLY A 118 -15.80 -9.88 0.41
C GLY A 118 -14.41 -10.32 0.87
N ARG A 119 -14.00 -11.57 0.60
CA ARG A 119 -12.71 -12.11 1.04
C ARG A 119 -11.62 -11.75 0.03
N LEU A 120 -10.43 -11.48 0.55
CA LEU A 120 -9.23 -11.41 -0.29
C LEU A 120 -9.02 -12.76 -0.97
N SER A 121 -8.76 -12.76 -2.28
CA SER A 121 -8.44 -13.96 -3.05
C SER A 121 -6.92 -14.14 -3.12
N TYR A 122 -6.23 -13.17 -3.71
CA TYR A 122 -4.77 -13.16 -3.84
C TYR A 122 -4.24 -11.73 -3.89
N ILE A 123 -2.94 -11.58 -3.64
CA ILE A 123 -2.18 -10.33 -3.71
C ILE A 123 -1.19 -10.43 -4.86
N VAL A 124 -0.96 -9.32 -5.56
CA VAL A 124 0.10 -9.21 -6.56
C VAL A 124 1.31 -8.55 -5.91
N VAL A 125 2.47 -9.18 -6.05
CA VAL A 125 3.75 -8.72 -5.52
C VAL A 125 4.66 -8.35 -6.69
N ALA A 126 5.26 -7.17 -6.63
CA ALA A 126 6.30 -6.72 -7.53
C ALA A 126 7.68 -6.96 -6.92
N THR A 127 8.55 -7.61 -7.67
CA THR A 127 9.94 -7.91 -7.31
C THR A 127 10.88 -7.24 -8.30
N GLY A 128 11.98 -6.68 -7.79
CA GLY A 128 12.91 -5.89 -8.59
C GLY A 128 12.31 -4.55 -9.04
N GLY A 129 13.02 -3.89 -9.95
CA GLY A 129 12.59 -2.62 -10.54
C GLY A 129 12.46 -1.45 -9.55
N ILE A 130 12.08 -0.30 -10.09
CA ILE A 130 11.71 0.89 -9.31
C ILE A 130 10.49 1.57 -9.94
N ALA A 131 9.45 1.81 -9.13
CA ALA A 131 8.29 2.62 -9.49
C ALA A 131 7.61 2.21 -10.82
N GLY A 132 7.40 0.92 -11.06
CA GLY A 132 6.74 0.44 -12.28
C GLY A 132 7.69 0.09 -13.43
N VAL A 133 9.00 0.33 -13.30
CA VAL A 133 9.98 0.06 -14.35
C VAL A 133 10.76 -1.20 -13.99
N ASP A 134 10.79 -2.15 -14.93
CA ASP A 134 11.55 -3.42 -14.83
C ASP A 134 11.19 -4.27 -13.59
N GLU A 135 9.89 -4.31 -13.29
CA GLU A 135 9.34 -5.11 -12.19
C GLU A 135 8.77 -6.43 -12.71
N GLU A 136 9.08 -7.53 -12.01
CA GLU A 136 8.41 -8.81 -12.20
C GLU A 136 7.23 -8.93 -11.25
N LEU A 137 6.04 -9.19 -11.81
CA LEU A 137 4.81 -9.34 -11.04
C LEU A 137 4.51 -10.82 -10.79
N ARG A 138 4.16 -11.20 -9.57
CA ARG A 138 3.73 -12.56 -9.22
C ARG A 138 2.49 -12.51 -8.34
N SER A 139 1.54 -13.43 -8.56
CA SER A 139 0.37 -13.56 -7.70
C SER A 139 0.61 -14.55 -6.56
N VAL A 140 0.11 -14.19 -5.38
CA VAL A 140 0.24 -14.98 -4.16
C VAL A 140 -1.14 -15.08 -3.49
N PRO A 141 -1.72 -16.29 -3.40
CA PRO A 141 -2.98 -16.54 -2.71
C PRO A 141 -2.94 -16.02 -1.27
N ILE A 142 -4.05 -15.46 -0.77
CA ILE A 142 -4.12 -15.04 0.65
C ILE A 142 -3.94 -16.21 1.61
N ALA A 143 -4.20 -17.43 1.14
CA ALA A 143 -3.96 -18.64 1.92
C ALA A 143 -2.47 -18.81 2.27
N ASP A 144 -1.57 -18.28 1.43
CA ASP A 144 -0.12 -18.42 1.53
C ASP A 144 0.54 -17.19 2.19
N ILE A 145 -0.25 -16.24 2.69
CA ILE A 145 0.23 -14.98 3.26
C ILE A 145 -0.20 -14.84 4.72
N GLU A 146 0.71 -14.38 5.55
CA GLU A 146 0.42 -13.76 6.84
C GLU A 146 0.49 -12.24 6.70
N CYS A 147 -0.58 -11.55 7.10
CA CYS A 147 -0.59 -10.10 7.10
C CYS A 147 -0.20 -9.57 8.49
N HIS A 148 0.72 -8.62 8.51
CA HIS A 148 1.10 -7.87 9.71
C HIS A 148 0.71 -6.40 9.55
N ALA A 149 0.79 -5.64 10.64
CA ALA A 149 0.45 -4.22 10.61
C ALA A 149 1.37 -3.39 9.71
N ASP A 150 2.60 -3.86 9.49
CA ASP A 150 3.67 -3.12 8.82
C ASP A 150 4.26 -3.89 7.60
N GLY A 151 3.66 -5.02 7.19
CA GLY A 151 4.16 -5.82 6.07
C GLY A 151 3.40 -7.13 5.84
N LEU A 152 3.81 -7.86 4.81
CA LEU A 152 3.25 -9.16 4.43
C LEU A 152 4.35 -10.22 4.45
N MET A 153 4.07 -11.39 5.00
CA MET A 153 4.98 -12.54 4.95
C MET A 153 4.35 -13.66 4.12
N ILE A 154 5.13 -14.24 3.20
CA ILE A 154 4.72 -15.38 2.38
C ILE A 154 5.28 -16.66 3.01
N PHE A 155 4.45 -17.69 3.15
CA PHE A 155 4.81 -19.00 3.72
C PHE A 155 5.67 -19.89 2.78
N GLU A 156 6.64 -19.29 2.11
CA GLU A 156 7.57 -19.92 1.17
C GLU A 156 8.96 -19.30 1.33
N THR A 157 10.00 -19.96 0.81
CA THR A 157 11.33 -19.34 0.68
C THR A 157 11.37 -18.45 -0.55
N LYS A 158 12.29 -17.47 -0.59
CA LYS A 158 12.51 -16.66 -1.79
C LYS A 158 12.71 -17.46 -3.07
N ALA A 159 13.52 -18.52 -3.03
CA ALA A 159 13.75 -19.37 -4.20
C ALA A 159 12.46 -20.04 -4.72
N ALA A 160 11.57 -20.48 -3.82
CA ALA A 160 10.28 -21.03 -4.21
C ALA A 160 9.33 -19.96 -4.77
N TYR A 161 9.34 -18.77 -4.17
CA TYR A 161 8.57 -17.62 -4.67
C TYR A 161 9.03 -17.18 -6.07
N GLU A 162 10.33 -17.14 -6.34
CA GLU A 162 10.88 -16.75 -7.65
C GLU A 162 10.50 -17.73 -8.77
N CYS A 163 10.30 -19.01 -8.43
CA CYS A 163 9.79 -20.03 -9.35
C CYS A 163 8.29 -19.88 -9.68
N ARG A 164 7.54 -19.00 -8.99
CA ARG A 164 6.14 -18.73 -9.35
C ARG A 164 6.06 -18.06 -10.73
N PRO A 165 5.03 -18.35 -11.54
CA PRO A 165 4.85 -17.72 -12.83
C PRO A 165 4.80 -16.19 -12.73
N THR A 166 5.53 -15.53 -13.61
CA THR A 166 5.45 -14.08 -13.77
C THR A 166 4.16 -13.70 -14.48
N LEU A 167 3.61 -12.54 -14.13
CA LEU A 167 2.40 -11.98 -14.69
C LEU A 167 2.75 -10.82 -15.63
N ALA A 168 2.11 -10.79 -16.79
CA ALA A 168 2.11 -9.60 -17.62
C ALA A 168 1.22 -8.51 -16.98
N ARG A 169 1.58 -7.24 -17.21
CA ARG A 169 0.76 -6.09 -16.77
C ARG A 169 -0.59 -6.14 -17.49
N GLY A 170 -1.68 -6.14 -16.73
CA GLY A 170 -3.05 -6.15 -17.26
C GLY A 170 -3.64 -7.53 -17.54
N GLU A 171 -2.83 -8.61 -17.47
CA GLU A 171 -3.27 -9.99 -17.70
C GLU A 171 -3.17 -10.82 -16.41
N TRP A 172 -3.99 -10.45 -15.43
CA TRP A 172 -3.98 -11.13 -14.13
C TRP A 172 -5.02 -12.26 -14.09
N PRO A 173 -4.69 -13.41 -13.46
CA PRO A 173 -5.54 -14.59 -13.47
C PRO A 173 -6.83 -14.37 -12.66
N ALA A 174 -7.97 -14.86 -13.17
CA ALA A 174 -9.24 -14.77 -12.45
C ALA A 174 -9.27 -15.58 -11.13
N ARG A 175 -8.37 -16.57 -10.98
CA ARG A 175 -8.21 -17.41 -9.80
C ARG A 175 -6.77 -17.88 -9.68
N VAL A 176 -6.27 -17.94 -8.45
CA VAL A 176 -4.95 -18.49 -8.13
C VAL A 176 -5.11 -19.59 -7.09
N GLU A 177 -4.45 -20.71 -7.29
CA GLU A 177 -4.50 -21.84 -6.35
C GLU A 177 -3.46 -21.69 -5.23
N ALA A 178 -3.89 -22.02 -4.00
CA ALA A 178 -3.04 -22.00 -2.80
C ALA A 178 -1.96 -23.09 -2.85
N ALA A 179 -0.76 -22.76 -2.38
CA ALA A 179 0.32 -23.72 -2.24
C ALA A 179 0.01 -24.77 -1.16
N SER A 180 0.54 -25.98 -1.34
CA SER A 180 0.40 -27.09 -0.38
C SER A 180 1.14 -26.82 0.94
N SER A 181 2.24 -26.06 0.88
CA SER A 181 3.04 -25.59 2.03
C SER A 181 2.23 -24.75 3.01
N ALA A 182 1.41 -23.83 2.51
CA ALA A 182 0.57 -22.97 3.34
C ALA A 182 -0.51 -23.74 4.09
N LYS A 183 -1.10 -24.77 3.46
CA LYS A 183 -2.03 -25.69 4.12
C LYS A 183 -1.34 -26.40 5.30
N ARG A 184 -0.08 -26.82 5.12
CA ARG A 184 0.71 -27.51 6.15
C ARG A 184 1.11 -26.59 7.30
N TYR A 185 1.55 -25.36 7.03
CA TYR A 185 1.84 -24.37 8.08
C TYR A 185 0.61 -24.10 8.95
N LYS A 186 -0.56 -23.86 8.33
CA LYS A 186 -1.81 -23.62 9.06
C LYS A 186 -2.28 -24.82 9.86
N SER A 187 -2.04 -26.04 9.39
CA SER A 187 -2.31 -27.26 10.16
C SER A 187 -1.42 -27.37 11.41
N LEU A 188 -0.16 -26.93 11.33
CA LEU A 188 0.79 -27.03 12.44
C LEU A 188 0.65 -25.89 13.47
N ASN A 189 0.28 -24.69 13.01
CA ASN A 189 0.26 -23.46 13.82
C ASN A 189 -1.15 -22.87 14.02
N GLY A 190 -2.18 -23.51 13.48
CA GLY A 190 -3.58 -23.16 13.73
C GLY A 190 -4.04 -23.57 15.14
N PRO A 191 -5.18 -23.04 15.62
CA PRO A 191 -5.68 -23.29 16.97
C PRO A 191 -5.94 -24.77 17.30
N GLU A 192 -6.05 -25.65 16.30
CA GLU A 192 -6.19 -27.10 16.49
C GLU A 192 -4.84 -27.81 16.71
N GLY A 193 -3.74 -27.35 16.09
CA GLY A 193 -2.41 -27.96 16.23
C GLY A 193 -1.71 -27.65 17.57
N GLY A 194 -2.18 -26.63 18.29
CA GLY A 194 -1.70 -26.27 19.62
C GLY A 194 -2.20 -27.18 20.75
N LYS A 195 -3.27 -27.95 20.54
CA LYS A 195 -3.81 -28.87 21.57
C LYS A 195 -2.95 -30.11 21.76
N ASP A 196 -2.35 -30.64 20.69
CA ASP A 196 -1.53 -31.86 20.78
C ASP A 196 -0.14 -31.63 21.41
N ARG A 197 0.40 -30.39 21.30
CA ARG A 197 1.68 -30.05 21.96
C ARG A 197 1.56 -29.83 23.47
N ALA A 198 0.37 -29.45 23.97
CA ALA A 198 0.15 -29.26 25.40
C ALA A 198 0.06 -30.58 26.17
N HIS A 199 -0.32 -31.69 25.51
CA HIS A 199 -0.39 -33.01 26.14
C HIS A 199 0.94 -33.77 26.14
N ALA A 200 1.84 -33.52 25.17
CA ALA A 200 3.12 -34.22 25.08
C ALA A 200 4.20 -33.72 26.05
N SER A 201 3.98 -32.60 26.75
CA SER A 201 4.96 -32.03 27.68
C SER A 201 4.61 -32.25 29.16
N ALA A 202 3.56 -33.02 29.46
CA ALA A 202 3.11 -33.36 30.82
C ALA A 202 3.39 -34.81 31.22
N GLU A 203 3.94 -35.63 30.31
CA GLU A 203 4.41 -36.99 30.60
C GLU A 203 5.91 -37.08 30.26
N GLY A 204 6.74 -36.59 31.18
CA GLY A 204 8.20 -36.66 31.13
C GLY A 204 8.80 -36.33 32.47
#